data_AF-F0ZXA7-F1
#
_entry.id   AF-F0ZXA7-F1
#
_cell.length_a   1.000
_cell.length_b   1.000
_cell.length_c   1.000
_cell.angle_alpha   90.00
_cell.angle_beta   90.00
_cell.angle_gamma   90.00
#
_symmetry.space_group_name_H-M   'P 1'
#
loop_
_entity.id
_entity.type
_entity.pdbx_description
1 polymer ?
#
loop_
_entity_poly.entity_id
_entity_poly.type
_entity_poly.pdbx_seq_one_letter_code
_entity_poly.pdbx_strand_id
1 'polypeptide(L)'
;FFSPQAQVAMKHGQQYEDEARDLFAIGNGVNVSKVGILSYRCDNRFKASPDGVIFNKSIKTPLSIETIVEIKCPYRAFKGNTYKGGRTKEDIEHAKAIPVYYLPQLYANMKYSGAQIAYYISYVPG
;
A
#
# COMPACT_ATOMS: atom_id res chain seq x y z
N PHE A 1 -5.78 -17.11 13.73
CA PHE A 1 -7.10 -16.73 13.18
C PHE A 1 -7.29 -15.22 13.35
N PHE A 2 -7.78 -14.52 12.33
CA PHE A 2 -8.07 -13.08 12.40
C PHE A 2 -9.44 -12.83 13.03
N SER A 3 -9.58 -11.74 13.80
CA SER A 3 -10.88 -11.33 14.36
C SER A 3 -11.89 -10.99 13.26
N PRO A 4 -13.21 -11.08 13.51
CA PRO A 4 -14.23 -10.68 12.53
C PRO A 4 -14.02 -9.27 11.99
N GLN A 5 -13.62 -8.33 12.85
CA GLN A 5 -13.33 -6.95 12.48
C GLN A 5 -12.12 -6.85 11.54
N ALA A 6 -11.05 -7.62 11.82
CA ALA A 6 -9.88 -7.67 10.94
C ALA A 6 -10.23 -8.25 9.57
N GLN A 7 -11.09 -9.28 9.50
CA GLN A 7 -11.53 -9.85 8.23
C GLN A 7 -12.33 -8.85 7.38
N VAL A 8 -13.20 -8.05 8.01
CA VAL A 8 -13.93 -6.97 7.32
C VAL A 8 -12.97 -5.91 6.80
N ALA A 9 -12.01 -5.46 7.62
CA ALA A 9 -11.01 -4.48 7.20
C ALA A 9 -10.15 -4.99 6.04
N MET A 10 -9.75 -6.26 6.06
CA MET A 10 -9.00 -6.89 4.95
C MET A 10 -9.82 -6.94 3.66
N LYS A 11 -11.11 -7.33 3.73
CA LYS A 11 -12.00 -7.32 2.56
C LYS A 11 -12.19 -5.92 1.99
N HIS A 12 -12.38 -4.93 2.85
CA HIS A 12 -12.48 -3.52 2.45
C HIS A 12 -11.19 -3.06 1.75
N GLY A 13 -10.02 -3.36 2.33
CA GLY A 13 -8.71 -3.11 1.69
C GLY A 13 -8.62 -3.71 0.29
N GLN A 14 -8.87 -5.01 0.17
CA GLN A 14 -8.82 -5.73 -1.11
C GLN A 14 -9.78 -5.18 -2.17
N GLN A 15 -10.95 -4.70 -1.76
CA GLN A 15 -11.95 -4.14 -2.67
C GLN A 15 -11.48 -2.84 -3.34
N TYR A 16 -10.76 -1.99 -2.60
CA TYR A 16 -10.43 -0.62 -3.05
C TYR A 16 -8.96 -0.39 -3.41
N GLU A 17 -8.07 -1.36 -3.14
CA GLU A 17 -6.64 -1.23 -3.42
C GLU A 17 -6.34 -0.98 -4.90
N ASP A 18 -7.07 -1.66 -5.80
CA ASP A 18 -6.87 -1.51 -7.24
C ASP A 18 -7.29 -0.13 -7.74
N GLU A 19 -8.44 0.36 -7.30
CA GLU A 19 -8.92 1.71 -7.58
C GLU A 19 -7.94 2.78 -7.07
N ALA A 20 -7.47 2.63 -5.82
CA ALA A 20 -6.50 3.52 -5.21
C ALA A 20 -5.19 3.59 -6.01
N ARG A 21 -4.70 2.44 -6.49
CA ARG A 21 -3.49 2.33 -7.30
C ARG A 21 -3.66 3.04 -8.64
N ASP A 22 -4.77 2.82 -9.31
CA ASP A 22 -5.06 3.39 -10.62
C ASP A 22 -5.18 4.91 -10.54
N LEU A 23 -5.91 5.43 -9.54
CA LEU A 23 -6.03 6.87 -9.30
C LEU A 23 -4.67 7.52 -9.01
N PHE A 24 -3.82 6.87 -8.22
CA PHE A 24 -2.47 7.34 -7.96
C PHE A 24 -1.60 7.34 -9.24
N ALA A 25 -1.65 6.25 -10.01
CA ALA A 25 -0.89 6.10 -11.24
C ALA A 25 -1.27 7.19 -12.27
N ILE A 26 -2.57 7.40 -12.48
CA ILE A 26 -3.11 8.44 -13.36
C ILE A 26 -2.72 9.84 -12.85
N GLY A 27 -2.95 10.11 -11.56
CA GLY A 27 -2.71 11.43 -10.97
C GLY A 27 -1.24 11.87 -10.98
N ASN A 28 -0.30 10.92 -10.99
CA ASN A 28 1.14 11.19 -10.98
C ASN A 28 1.83 10.89 -12.34
N GLY A 29 1.11 10.40 -13.34
CA GLY A 29 1.68 10.04 -14.65
C GLY A 29 2.72 8.91 -14.57
N VAL A 30 2.60 8.01 -13.59
CA VAL A 30 3.52 6.89 -13.36
C VAL A 30 2.88 5.56 -13.74
N ASN A 31 3.69 4.55 -14.02
CA ASN A 31 3.20 3.18 -14.21
C ASN A 31 3.52 2.38 -12.95
N VAL A 32 2.49 1.97 -12.21
CA VAL A 32 2.62 1.12 -11.02
C VAL A 32 2.28 -0.31 -11.40
N SER A 33 3.23 -1.22 -11.22
CA SER A 33 3.06 -2.65 -11.50
C SER A 33 2.82 -3.44 -10.22
N LYS A 34 1.89 -4.40 -10.24
CA LYS A 34 1.79 -5.42 -9.19
C LYS A 34 2.97 -6.38 -9.30
N VAL A 35 3.55 -6.75 -8.18
CA VAL A 35 4.58 -7.79 -8.09
C VAL A 35 4.19 -8.82 -7.04
N GLY A 36 4.70 -10.04 -7.21
CA GLY A 36 4.61 -11.05 -6.16
C GLY A 36 5.55 -10.75 -4.99
N ILE A 37 5.76 -11.75 -4.15
CA ILE A 37 6.63 -11.62 -2.98
C ILE A 37 8.09 -11.41 -3.41
N LEU A 38 8.69 -10.33 -2.92
CA LEU A 38 10.10 -9.99 -3.10
C LEU A 38 10.91 -10.57 -1.95
N SER A 39 12.02 -11.25 -2.25
CA SER A 39 12.92 -11.82 -1.24
C SER A 39 14.12 -10.93 -1.03
N TYR A 40 14.53 -10.74 0.22
CA TYR A 40 15.75 -10.00 0.51
C TYR A 40 16.97 -10.75 -0.05
N ARG A 41 17.78 -10.05 -0.85
CA ARG A 41 18.93 -10.63 -1.57
C ARG A 41 19.90 -11.41 -0.67
N CYS A 42 20.06 -10.97 0.58
CA CYS A 42 21.03 -11.58 1.51
C CYS A 42 20.45 -12.74 2.33
N ASP A 43 19.13 -12.84 2.48
CA ASP A 43 18.47 -13.87 3.29
C ASP A 43 17.00 -14.03 2.88
N ASN A 44 16.67 -15.19 2.30
CA ASN A 44 15.36 -15.48 1.73
C ASN A 44 14.24 -15.70 2.76
N ARG A 45 14.57 -15.74 4.06
CA ARG A 45 13.59 -15.76 5.15
C ARG A 45 12.89 -14.41 5.30
N PHE A 46 13.53 -13.34 4.86
CA PHE A 46 12.96 -12.00 4.86
C PHE A 46 12.34 -11.69 3.50
N LYS A 47 11.05 -11.33 3.55
CA LYS A 47 10.22 -11.14 2.37
C LYS A 47 9.37 -9.88 2.50
N ALA A 48 9.11 -9.25 1.37
CA ALA A 48 8.27 -8.06 1.23
C ALA A 48 7.20 -8.32 0.17
N SER A 49 6.04 -7.67 0.32
CA SER A 49 4.96 -7.70 -0.66
C SER A 49 4.39 -6.31 -0.77
N PRO A 50 5.09 -5.36 -1.44
CA PRO A 50 4.54 -4.04 -1.66
C PRO A 50 3.30 -4.12 -2.56
N ASP A 51 2.35 -3.21 -2.36
CA ASP A 51 1.08 -3.18 -3.11
C ASP A 51 1.27 -2.77 -4.58
N GLY A 52 2.43 -2.17 -4.88
CA GLY A 52 2.91 -1.92 -6.23
C GLY A 52 4.37 -1.48 -6.27
N VAL A 53 4.94 -1.45 -7.47
CA VAL A 53 6.29 -0.95 -7.72
C VAL A 53 6.34 -0.07 -8.96
N ILE A 54 7.27 0.89 -8.96
CA ILE A 54 7.64 1.66 -10.14
C ILE A 54 9.06 1.26 -10.51
N PHE A 55 9.23 0.80 -11.74
CA PHE A 55 10.53 0.40 -12.26
C PHE A 55 11.28 1.58 -12.85
N ASN A 56 12.60 1.58 -12.66
CA ASN A 56 13.49 2.56 -13.28
C ASN A 56 13.51 2.35 -14.81
N LYS A 57 13.12 3.37 -15.57
CA LYS A 57 13.09 3.33 -17.05
C LYS A 57 14.46 3.60 -17.70
N SER A 58 15.46 4.03 -16.93
CA SER A 58 16.72 4.58 -17.45
C SER A 58 17.78 3.52 -17.79
N ILE A 59 17.61 2.26 -17.38
CA ILE A 59 18.70 1.26 -17.45
C ILE A 59 18.47 0.26 -18.60
N LYS A 60 19.47 0.12 -19.50
CA LYS A 60 19.53 -0.85 -20.62
C LYS A 60 19.73 -2.32 -20.19
N THR A 61 19.59 -2.64 -18.90
CA THR A 61 19.74 -3.96 -18.26
C THR A 61 18.81 -4.00 -17.01
N PRO A 62 18.50 -5.18 -16.44
CA PRO A 62 17.13 -5.57 -16.05
C PRO A 62 16.40 -4.55 -15.16
N LEU A 63 15.08 -4.43 -15.40
CA LEU A 63 14.12 -3.60 -14.64
C LEU A 63 14.42 -3.63 -13.13
N SER A 64 15.07 -2.58 -12.64
CA SER A 64 15.30 -2.39 -11.21
C SER A 64 14.12 -1.62 -10.61
N ILE A 65 13.73 -1.99 -9.39
CA ILE A 65 12.66 -1.30 -8.68
C ILE A 65 13.23 0.01 -8.13
N GLU A 66 12.67 1.13 -8.58
CA GLU A 66 13.06 2.47 -8.12
C GLU A 66 12.27 2.84 -6.85
N THR A 67 10.97 2.59 -6.90
CA THR A 67 10.01 3.01 -5.87
C THR A 67 9.07 1.88 -5.52
N ILE A 68 8.79 1.71 -4.23
CA ILE A 68 7.65 0.90 -3.76
C ILE A 68 6.43 1.79 -3.52
N VAL A 69 5.25 1.20 -3.71
CA VAL A 69 3.97 1.82 -3.44
C VAL A 69 3.27 0.98 -2.38
N GLU A 70 2.87 1.61 -1.28
CA GLU A 70 2.10 1.02 -0.20
C GLU A 70 0.76 1.74 -0.09
N ILE A 71 -0.34 1.01 -0.21
CA ILE A 71 -1.71 1.51 -0.27
C ILE A 71 -2.45 1.00 0.95
N LYS A 72 -3.06 1.91 1.71
CA LYS A 72 -3.97 1.60 2.80
C LYS A 72 -5.34 2.16 2.49
N CYS A 73 -6.35 1.30 2.54
CA CYS A 73 -7.75 1.72 2.52
C CYS A 73 -8.33 1.52 3.94
N PRO A 74 -8.22 2.53 4.83
CA PRO A 74 -8.61 2.37 6.23
C PRO A 74 -10.11 2.12 6.38
N TYR A 75 -10.46 1.09 7.15
CA TYR A 75 -11.84 0.75 7.48
C TYR A 75 -12.19 1.16 8.92
N ARG A 76 -13.33 1.82 9.12
CA ARG A 76 -13.87 2.13 10.46
C ARG A 76 -15.04 1.21 10.81
N ALA A 77 -14.91 0.48 11.92
CA ALA A 77 -16.04 -0.22 12.52
C ALA A 77 -16.86 0.77 13.39
N PHE A 78 -18.10 1.07 13.01
CA PHE A 78 -18.99 1.90 13.85
C PHE A 78 -19.67 1.03 14.92
N LYS A 79 -19.73 1.50 16.17
CA LYS A 79 -20.60 0.91 17.20
C LYS A 79 -22.06 1.16 16.80
N GLY A 80 -22.71 0.16 16.22
CA GLY A 80 -24.12 0.24 15.78
C GLY A 80 -24.28 0.13 14.26
N ASN A 81 -24.18 -1.09 13.74
CA ASN A 81 -24.87 -1.62 12.56
C ASN A 81 -24.97 -0.82 11.25
N THR A 82 -24.00 0.00 10.87
CA THR A 82 -23.76 0.22 9.43
C THR A 82 -22.31 0.51 9.14
N TYR A 83 -21.75 -0.32 8.26
CA TYR A 83 -20.41 -0.19 7.67
C TYR A 83 -20.36 1.14 6.90
N LYS A 84 -19.84 2.22 7.50
CA LYS A 84 -19.53 3.46 6.78
C LYS A 84 -18.06 3.43 6.39
N GLY A 85 -17.76 2.73 5.30
CA GLY A 85 -16.45 2.80 4.64
C GLY A 85 -16.40 3.98 3.66
N GLY A 86 -16.71 5.18 4.14
CA GLY A 86 -16.92 6.35 3.29
C GLY A 86 -16.18 7.58 3.78
N ARG A 87 -16.00 8.53 2.87
CA ARG A 87 -15.26 9.79 3.02
C ARG A 87 -15.85 10.73 4.08
N THR A 88 -15.60 10.48 5.37
CA THR A 88 -15.87 11.47 6.43
C THR A 88 -14.70 12.43 6.59
N LYS A 89 -14.94 13.63 7.14
CA LYS A 89 -13.89 14.62 7.39
C LYS A 89 -12.78 14.07 8.30
N GLU A 90 -13.16 13.31 9.33
CA GLU A 90 -12.21 12.66 10.25
C GLU A 90 -11.34 11.62 9.51
N ASP A 91 -11.93 10.83 8.61
CA ASP A 91 -11.20 9.79 7.88
C ASP A 91 -10.19 10.41 6.89
N ILE A 92 -10.57 11.52 6.23
CA ILE A 92 -9.66 12.27 5.36
C ILE A 92 -8.49 12.85 6.18
N GLU A 93 -8.75 13.42 7.36
CA GLU A 93 -7.67 13.98 8.20
C GLU A 93 -6.72 12.88 8.69
N HIS A 94 -7.23 11.75 9.15
CA HIS A 94 -6.38 10.63 9.58
C HIS A 94 -5.56 10.02 8.44
N ALA A 95 -6.12 10.00 7.22
CA ALA A 95 -5.44 9.50 6.03
C ALA A 95 -4.24 10.37 5.59
N LYS A 96 -4.16 11.64 6.02
CA LYS A 96 -3.07 12.55 5.63
C LYS A 96 -1.72 12.23 6.27
N ALA A 97 -1.73 11.57 7.43
CA ALA A 97 -0.50 11.22 8.12
C ALA A 97 -0.16 9.75 7.87
N ILE A 98 1.14 9.42 7.93
CA ILE A 98 1.60 8.04 7.98
C ILE A 98 1.61 7.61 9.46
N PRO A 99 0.77 6.65 9.88
CA PRO A 99 0.87 6.10 11.22
C PRO A 99 2.26 5.51 11.48
N VAL A 100 2.86 5.84 12.62
CA VAL A 100 4.25 5.45 12.98
C VAL A 100 4.46 3.93 12.89
N TYR A 101 3.43 3.14 13.18
CA TYR A 101 3.50 1.68 13.12
C TYR A 101 3.61 1.11 11.69
N TYR A 102 3.34 1.90 10.64
CA TYR A 102 3.61 1.50 9.25
C TYR A 102 5.05 1.78 8.81
N LEU A 103 5.81 2.62 9.51
CA LEU A 103 7.19 2.95 9.13
C LEU A 103 8.09 1.70 9.02
N PRO A 104 8.07 0.74 9.96
CA PRO A 104 8.84 -0.50 9.82
C PRO A 104 8.48 -1.30 8.58
N GLN A 105 7.19 -1.34 8.20
CA GLN A 105 6.72 -2.03 7.00
C GLN A 105 7.28 -1.37 5.73
N LEU A 106 7.23 -0.03 5.66
CA LEU A 106 7.75 0.74 4.53
C LEU A 106 9.27 0.52 4.37
N TYR A 107 10.03 0.63 5.46
CA TYR A 107 11.48 0.41 5.42
C TYR A 107 11.84 -1.03 5.04
N ALA A 108 11.10 -2.02 5.53
CA ALA A 108 11.30 -3.42 5.13
C ALA A 108 11.03 -3.61 3.63
N ASN A 109 9.93 -3.07 3.11
CA ASN A 109 9.58 -3.12 1.70
C ASN A 109 10.66 -2.47 0.83
N MET A 110 11.18 -1.30 1.21
CA MET A 110 12.29 -0.66 0.51
C MET A 110 13.57 -1.51 0.56
N LYS A 111 13.95 -1.98 1.76
CA LYS A 111 15.19 -2.73 1.97
C LYS A 111 15.21 -4.04 1.19
N TYR A 112 14.09 -4.75 1.13
CA TYR A 112 14.01 -6.08 0.51
C TYR A 112 13.80 -6.01 -1.00
N SER A 113 13.16 -4.95 -1.50
CA SER A 113 13.01 -4.70 -2.95
C SER A 113 14.23 -4.02 -3.58
N GLY A 114 15.03 -3.32 -2.78
CA GLY A 114 16.12 -2.45 -3.25
C GLY A 114 15.67 -1.05 -3.67
N ALA A 115 14.39 -0.71 -3.48
CA ALA A 115 13.87 0.62 -3.79
C ALA A 115 14.48 1.71 -2.89
N GLN A 116 14.59 2.91 -3.45
CA GLN A 116 15.10 4.09 -2.73
C GLN A 116 13.99 5.00 -2.23
N ILE A 117 12.78 4.86 -2.79
CA ILE A 117 11.62 5.68 -2.47
C ILE A 117 10.46 4.76 -2.08
N ALA A 118 9.63 5.23 -1.16
CA ALA A 118 8.34 4.65 -0.83
C ALA A 118 7.25 5.70 -0.92
N TYR A 119 6.23 5.45 -1.73
CA TYR A 119 4.97 6.18 -1.65
C TYR A 119 4.04 5.47 -0.67
N TYR A 120 3.60 6.20 0.36
CA TYR A 120 2.49 5.78 1.21
C TYR A 120 1.23 6.49 0.76
N ILE A 121 0.21 5.72 0.39
CA ILE A 121 -1.07 6.21 -0.11
C ILE A 121 -2.15 5.75 0.86
N SER A 122 -2.88 6.69 1.43
CA SER A 122 -4.09 6.38 2.20
C SER A 122 -5.30 6.78 1.38
N TYR A 123 -6.07 5.79 0.91
CA TYR A 123 -7.25 6.00 0.09
C TYR A 123 -8.52 5.81 0.91
N VAL A 124 -9.34 6.86 0.99
CA VAL A 124 -10.66 6.79 1.61
C VAL A 124 -11.70 6.81 0.49
N PRO A 125 -12.37 5.68 0.20
CA PRO A 125 -13.38 5.63 -0.84
C PRO A 125 -14.56 6.55 -0.53
N GLY A 126 -15.17 7.09 -1.59
CA GLY A 126 -16.29 8.03 -1.55
C GLY A 126 -17.63 7.36 -1.26
#